data_AF-A0A2V8YW02-F1
#
_entry.id   AF-A0A2V8YW02-F1
#
_cell.length_a   1.000
_cell.length_b   1.000
_cell.length_c   1.000
_cell.angle_alpha   90.00
_cell.angle_beta   90.00
_cell.angle_gamma   90.00
#
_symmetry.space_group_name_H-M   'P 1'
#
loop_
_entity.id
_entity.type
_entity.pdbx_description
1 polymer ?
#
loop_
_entity_poly.entity_id
_entity_poly.type
_entity_poly.pdbx_seq_one_letter_code
_entity_poly.pdbx_strand_id
1 'polypeptide(L)'
;MRATVLGRDRSGTLRRAVKCVLAKQKGQKFNSLEITKVVSERFLGIPFMSVTAHSRHIKQGVGLVPAKDFVLRMPVAATPESGLGSGGERLHAEVATRQYMALISSS
;
A
#
# COMPACT_ATOMS: atom_id res chain seq x y z
N MET A 1 17.24 -5.64 2.00
CA MET A 1 17.92 -6.10 0.76
C MET A 1 18.63 -4.94 0.08
N ARG A 2 19.64 -5.22 -0.75
CA ARG A 2 20.44 -4.20 -1.44
C ARG A 2 20.69 -4.58 -2.90
N ALA A 3 20.68 -3.62 -3.82
CA ALA A 3 21.14 -3.79 -5.19
C ALA A 3 22.13 -2.68 -5.54
N THR A 4 23.24 -3.07 -6.19
CA THR A 4 24.28 -2.15 -6.65
C THR A 4 24.41 -2.30 -8.16
N VAL A 5 24.40 -1.19 -8.87
CA VAL A 5 24.44 -1.14 -10.34
C VAL A 5 25.39 -0.05 -10.80
N LEU A 6 26.10 -0.31 -11.89
CA LEU A 6 27.00 0.66 -12.53
C LEU A 6 26.27 1.42 -13.63
N GLY A 7 26.61 2.69 -13.81
CA GLY A 7 26.07 3.50 -14.91
C GLY A 7 26.34 5.00 -14.75
N ARG A 8 26.46 5.70 -15.88
CA ARG A 8 26.71 7.15 -15.92
C ARG A 8 25.43 7.99 -15.82
N ASP A 9 24.33 7.51 -16.42
CA ASP A 9 23.04 8.18 -16.32
C ASP A 9 22.40 7.88 -14.96
N ARG A 10 22.21 8.92 -14.15
CA ARG A 10 21.66 8.79 -12.80
C ARG A 10 20.25 8.20 -12.81
N SER A 11 19.40 8.62 -13.75
CA SER A 11 17.98 8.24 -13.77
C SER A 11 17.77 6.78 -14.19
N GLY A 12 18.41 6.36 -15.28
CA GLY A 12 18.40 4.99 -15.78
C GLY A 12 19.10 4.03 -14.83
N THR A 13 20.19 4.46 -14.20
CA THR A 13 20.90 3.64 -13.20
C THR A 13 20.05 3.44 -11.95
N LEU A 14 19.35 4.47 -11.46
CA LEU A 14 18.40 4.32 -10.36
C LEU A 14 17.25 3.37 -10.71
N ARG A 15 16.63 3.55 -11.88
CA ARG A 15 15.54 2.67 -12.36
C ARG A 15 16.00 1.22 -12.45
N ARG A 16 17.23 0.98 -12.93
CA ARG A 16 17.85 -0.34 -12.98
C ARG A 16 18.07 -0.91 -11.58
N ALA A 17 18.59 -0.11 -10.65
CA ALA A 17 18.80 -0.53 -9.26
C ALA A 17 17.49 -0.97 -8.60
N VAL A 18 16.43 -0.18 -8.75
CA VAL A 18 15.09 -0.48 -8.22
C VAL A 18 14.52 -1.75 -8.86
N LYS A 19 14.64 -1.93 -10.17
CA LYS A 19 14.25 -3.18 -10.85
C LYS A 19 15.00 -4.39 -10.29
N CYS A 20 16.31 -4.26 -10.02
CA CYS A 20 17.10 -5.33 -9.41
C CYS A 20 16.62 -5.64 -7.98
N VAL A 21 16.26 -4.64 -7.18
CA VAL A 21 15.66 -4.84 -5.84
C VAL A 21 14.33 -5.59 -5.95
N LEU A 22 13.44 -5.18 -6.85
CA LEU A 22 12.15 -5.84 -7.06
C LEU A 22 12.29 -7.28 -7.55
N ALA A 23 13.22 -7.53 -8.48
CA ALA A 23 13.48 -8.88 -8.99
C ALA A 23 13.95 -9.84 -7.88
N LYS A 24 14.73 -9.34 -6.91
CA LYS A 24 15.16 -10.12 -5.72
C LYS A 24 14.00 -10.48 -4.79
N GLN A 25 12.85 -9.83 -4.91
CA GLN A 25 11.66 -10.10 -4.10
C GLN A 25 10.62 -10.95 -4.81
N LYS A 26 10.89 -11.41 -6.04
CA LYS A 26 9.95 -12.23 -6.80
C LYS A 26 9.63 -13.50 -5.98
N GLY A 27 8.36 -13.69 -5.64
CA GLY A 27 7.87 -14.83 -4.83
C GLY A 27 7.54 -14.52 -3.37
N GLN A 28 7.95 -13.35 -2.83
CA GLN A 28 7.56 -12.92 -1.50
C GLN A 28 6.25 -12.12 -1.54
N LYS A 29 5.34 -12.38 -0.59
CA LYS A 29 4.07 -11.63 -0.46
C LYS A 29 4.28 -10.39 0.41
N PHE A 30 4.36 -9.22 -0.22
CA PHE A 30 4.41 -7.92 0.44
C PHE A 30 3.53 -6.94 -0.34
N ASN A 31 3.02 -5.88 0.31
CA ASN A 31 2.23 -4.84 -0.35
C ASN A 31 2.97 -3.50 -0.45
N SER A 32 4.10 -3.39 0.24
CA SER A 32 4.90 -2.18 0.29
C SER A 32 6.37 -2.52 0.24
N LEU A 33 7.12 -1.69 -0.49
CA LEU A 33 8.56 -1.76 -0.54
C LEU A 33 9.11 -0.42 -0.09
N GLU A 34 9.76 -0.38 1.06
CA GLU A 34 10.38 0.83 1.58
C GLU A 34 11.83 0.91 1.11
N ILE A 35 12.19 2.01 0.46
CA ILE A 35 13.59 2.32 0.16
C ILE A 35 14.15 3.14 1.32
N THR A 36 15.15 2.61 2.02
CA THR A 36 15.76 3.27 3.18
C THR A 36 17.03 4.02 2.85
N LYS A 37 17.73 3.62 1.78
CA LYS A 37 18.98 4.28 1.38
C LYS A 37 19.17 4.23 -0.13
N VAL A 38 19.55 5.36 -0.71
CA VAL A 38 20.04 5.47 -2.08
C VAL A 38 21.41 6.13 -2.02
N VAL A 39 22.44 5.41 -2.47
CA VAL A 39 23.82 5.90 -2.56
C VAL A 39 24.16 6.06 -4.04
N SER A 40 24.83 7.16 -4.38
CA SER A 40 25.35 7.44 -5.71
C SER A 40 26.79 7.90 -5.55
N GLU A 41 27.73 7.04 -5.89
CA GLU A 41 29.16 7.25 -5.65
C GLU A 41 29.98 6.79 -6.86
N ARG A 42 31.30 6.97 -6.77
CA ARG A 42 32.26 6.48 -7.76
C ARG A 42 33.31 5.64 -7.06
N PHE A 43 33.63 4.49 -7.62
CA PHE A 43 34.75 3.66 -7.18
C PHE A 43 35.70 3.48 -8.35
N LEU A 44 36.97 3.86 -8.16
CA LEU A 44 37.99 3.86 -9.23
C LEU A 44 37.54 4.63 -10.50
N GLY A 45 36.84 5.74 -10.32
CA GLY A 45 36.30 6.55 -11.42
C GLY A 45 35.02 6.00 -12.07
N ILE A 46 34.57 4.80 -11.69
CA ILE A 46 33.36 4.17 -12.23
C ILE A 46 32.15 4.58 -11.39
N PRO A 47 31.13 5.27 -11.96
CA PRO A 47 29.92 5.62 -11.24
C PRO A 47 29.05 4.40 -10.96
N PHE A 48 28.58 4.32 -9.72
CA PHE A 48 27.66 3.28 -9.27
C PHE A 48 26.56 3.87 -8.40
N MET A 49 25.43 3.18 -8.36
CA MET A 49 24.37 3.44 -7.42
C MET A 49 24.03 2.19 -6.62
N SER A 50 23.73 2.39 -5.34
CA SER A 50 23.29 1.33 -4.43
C SER A 50 21.97 1.71 -3.81
N VAL A 51 20.96 0.85 -3.94
CA VAL A 51 19.63 1.02 -3.34
C VAL A 51 19.45 -0.06 -2.28
N THR A 52 19.14 0.37 -1.07
CA THR A 52 18.73 -0.50 0.05
C THR A 52 17.24 -0.34 0.27
N ALA A 53 16.54 -1.47 0.40
CA ALA A 53 15.11 -1.50 0.59
C ALA A 53 14.66 -2.66 1.47
N HIS A 54 13.47 -2.54 2.04
CA HIS A 54 12.84 -3.53 2.90
C HIS A 54 11.41 -3.80 2.44
N SER A 55 11.08 -5.08 2.29
CA SER A 55 9.69 -5.49 2.07
C SER A 55 8.91 -5.25 3.36
N ARG A 56 7.76 -4.58 3.23
CA ARG A 56 6.85 -4.30 4.35
C ARG A 56 5.45 -4.75 3.98
N HIS A 57 4.67 -5.03 5.03
CA HIS A 57 3.24 -5.26 4.90
C HIS A 57 2.51 -4.18 5.70
N ILE A 58 2.01 -3.17 5.01
CA ILE A 58 1.26 -2.08 5.63
C ILE A 58 -0.19 -2.54 5.81
N LYS A 59 -0.68 -2.55 7.04
CA LYS A 59 -2.07 -2.87 7.38
C LYS A 59 -2.84 -1.59 7.67
N GLN A 60 -4.12 -1.56 7.31
CA GLN A 60 -5.02 -0.48 7.67
C GLN A 60 -5.58 -0.76 9.08
N GLY A 61 -4.74 -0.58 10.11
CA GLY A 61 -5.15 -0.75 11.51
C GLY A 61 -4.08 -1.40 12.39
N VAL A 62 -4.25 -1.25 13.72
CA VAL A 62 -3.30 -1.70 14.75
C VAL A 62 -3.37 -3.23 14.97
N GLY A 63 -4.45 -3.88 14.53
CA GLY A 63 -4.69 -5.31 14.71
C GLY A 63 -4.61 -6.11 13.40
N LEU A 64 -3.95 -7.27 13.44
CA LEU A 64 -4.05 -8.28 12.40
C LEU A 64 -5.38 -9.01 12.57
N VAL A 65 -6.36 -8.68 11.74
CA VAL A 65 -7.65 -9.41 11.70
C VAL A 65 -7.48 -10.66 10.84
N PRO A 66 -7.77 -11.87 11.34
CA PRO A 66 -7.78 -13.09 10.53
C PRO A 66 -8.68 -12.92 9.30
N ALA A 67 -8.29 -13.52 8.16
CA ALA A 67 -9.04 -13.37 6.91
C ALA A 67 -10.52 -13.80 7.03
N LYS A 68 -10.82 -14.76 7.91
CA LYS A 68 -12.17 -15.22 8.24
C LYS A 68 -13.06 -14.11 8.85
N ASP A 69 -12.46 -13.15 9.55
CA ASP A 69 -13.18 -12.09 10.26
C ASP A 69 -13.30 -10.81 9.41
N PHE A 70 -12.62 -10.74 8.25
CA PHE A 70 -12.76 -9.65 7.27
C PHE A 70 -14.12 -9.68 6.56
N VAL A 71 -14.68 -10.88 6.34
CA VAL A 71 -15.97 -11.07 5.66
C VAL A 71 -17.13 -10.61 6.54
N LEU A 72 -16.99 -10.68 7.87
CA LEU A 72 -18.01 -10.23 8.82
C LEU A 72 -18.19 -8.71 8.88
N ARG A 73 -17.29 -7.92 8.26
CA ARG A 73 -17.37 -6.45 8.26
C ARG A 73 -17.85 -5.86 6.93
N MET A 74 -18.10 -6.67 5.92
CA MET A 74 -18.90 -6.20 4.79
C MET A 74 -20.34 -6.04 5.29
N PRO A 75 -20.99 -4.88 5.16
CA PRO A 75 -22.42 -4.82 5.36
C PRO A 75 -23.02 -5.75 4.31
N VAL A 76 -23.55 -6.89 4.76
CA VAL A 76 -24.39 -7.75 3.95
C VAL A 76 -25.46 -6.81 3.37
N ALA A 77 -25.41 -6.61 2.05
CA ALA A 77 -26.45 -5.89 1.35
C ALA A 77 -27.75 -6.60 1.71
N ALA A 78 -28.59 -5.91 2.48
CA ALA A 78 -29.80 -6.45 3.05
C ALA A 78 -30.65 -7.05 1.93
N THR A 79 -30.79 -8.37 1.94
CA THR A 79 -31.89 -9.06 1.28
C THR A 79 -33.19 -8.50 1.90
N PRO A 80 -34.19 -8.08 1.09
CA PRO A 80 -35.37 -7.43 1.62
C PRO A 80 -36.32 -8.49 2.18
N GLU A 81 -36.09 -8.91 3.43
CA GLU A 81 -37.07 -9.67 4.18
C GLU A 81 -37.92 -8.70 4.99
N SER A 82 -39.19 -8.64 4.59
CA SER A 82 -40.26 -7.84 5.17
C SER A 82 -40.53 -8.25 6.62
N GLY A 83 -40.56 -7.27 7.53
CA GLY A 83 -40.97 -7.56 8.91
C GLY A 83 -40.71 -6.45 9.91
N LEU A 84 -41.54 -5.41 9.86
CA LEU A 84 -42.10 -4.65 10.99
C LEU A 84 -41.24 -4.50 12.27
N GLY A 85 -40.78 -3.28 12.57
CA GLY A 85 -40.31 -2.99 13.94
C GLY A 85 -39.52 -1.70 14.16
N SER A 86 -40.25 -0.61 14.35
CA SER A 86 -40.00 0.49 15.30
C SER A 86 -38.59 1.12 15.42
N GLY A 87 -38.53 2.39 15.01
CA GLY A 87 -38.20 3.44 15.97
C GLY A 87 -36.72 3.70 16.27
N GLY A 88 -36.11 4.52 15.41
CA GLY A 88 -35.13 5.52 15.87
C GLY A 88 -33.68 5.23 15.55
N GLU A 89 -33.25 5.50 14.30
CA GLU A 89 -31.82 5.65 13.99
C GLU A 89 -31.63 6.34 12.62
N ARG A 90 -32.17 7.56 12.47
CA ARG A 90 -32.05 8.33 11.21
C ARG A 90 -30.88 9.32 11.17
N LEU A 91 -30.19 9.55 12.29
CA LEU A 91 -29.16 10.61 12.38
C LEU A 91 -27.73 10.13 12.09
N HIS A 92 -27.42 8.83 12.24
CA HIS A 92 -26.06 8.32 12.02
C HIS A 92 -25.74 7.94 10.58
N ALA A 93 -26.74 7.46 9.83
CA ALA A 93 -26.55 7.09 8.42
C ALA A 93 -26.27 8.33 7.55
N GLU A 94 -26.94 9.45 7.81
CA GLU A 94 -26.81 10.67 7.00
C GLU A 94 -25.41 11.31 7.12
N VAL A 95 -24.82 11.30 8.33
CA VAL A 95 -23.47 11.86 8.57
C VAL A 95 -22.40 11.07 7.82
N ALA A 96 -22.51 9.73 7.78
CA ALA A 96 -21.58 8.87 7.06
C ALA A 96 -21.68 9.08 5.54
N THR A 97 -22.90 9.25 5.01
CA THR A 97 -23.11 9.52 3.57
C THR A 97 -22.57 10.90 3.17
N ARG A 98 -22.72 11.92 4.03
CA ARG A 98 -22.19 13.28 3.78
C ARG A 98 -20.66 13.31 3.76
N GLN A 99 -20.00 12.60 4.68
CA GLN A 99 -18.54 12.51 4.70
C GLN A 99 -17.99 11.77 3.47
N TYR A 100 -18.70 10.73 3.02
CA TYR A 100 -18.33 10.01 1.80
C TYR A 100 -18.47 10.88 0.54
N MET A 101 -19.58 11.62 0.39
CA MET A 101 -19.81 12.47 -0.79
C MET A 101 -18.90 13.71 -0.86
N ALA A 102 -18.45 14.25 0.28
CA ALA A 102 -17.55 15.40 0.30
C ALA A 102 -16.14 15.07 -0.25
N LEU A 103 -15.68 13.82 -0.09
CA LEU A 103 -14.35 13.37 -0.55
C LEU A 103 -14.28 13.13 -2.05
N ILE A 104 -15.41 12.88 -2.71
CA ILE A 104 -15.49 12.57 -4.15
C ILE A 104 -15.70 13.83 -5.00
N SER A 105 -16.20 14.92 -4.40
CA SER A 105 -16.49 16.17 -5.11
C SER A 105 -15.30 17.14 -5.16
N SER A 106 -14.13 16.77 -4.60
CA SER A 106 -12.93 17.62 -4.56
C SER A 106 -11.83 17.20 -5.54
N SER A 107 -12.17 16.52 -6.63
CA SER A 107 -11.24 16.17 -7.72
C SER A 107 -11.61 16.85 -9.03
#